data_AF-A0A4U9CU68-F1
#
_entry.id   AF-A0A4U9CU68-F1
#
_cell.length_a   1.000
_cell.length_b   1.000
_cell.length_c   1.000
_cell.angle_alpha   90.00
_cell.angle_beta   90.00
_cell.angle_gamma   90.00
#
_symmetry.space_group_name_H-M   'P 1'
#
loop_
_entity.id
_entity.type
_entity.pdbx_description
1 polymer ?
#
loop_
_entity_poly.entity_id
_entity_poly.type
_entity_poly.pdbx_seq_one_letter_code
_entity_poly.pdbx_strand_id
1 'polypeptide(L)'
;MSDNFPALSADTLAAANLVGAWLAQDDFSTLAQKPPFEVVVLAGNALIPTIDAACRLAAEAEVPLLISGGIGHSTSFLYEAVRNDPRYGSLPVAGRAEAHILADIAHQYWHIPRERIGRGSALDQLRRERAL
;
A
#
# COMPACT_ATOMS: atom_id res chain seq x y z
N MET A 1 -21.94 1.78 -20.27
CA MET A 1 -22.23 2.99 -19.47
C MET A 1 -21.43 4.11 -20.10
N SER A 2 -21.92 5.35 -20.09
CA SER A 2 -21.17 6.47 -20.65
C SER A 2 -19.98 6.77 -19.74
N ASP A 3 -18.81 6.20 -20.05
CA ASP A 3 -17.57 6.23 -19.25
C ASP A 3 -16.87 7.60 -19.22
N ASN A 4 -17.60 8.69 -19.49
CA ASN A 4 -17.01 10.02 -19.51
C ASN A 4 -17.45 10.81 -18.29
N PHE A 5 -16.50 11.01 -17.37
CA PHE A 5 -16.68 11.94 -16.26
C PHE A 5 -16.95 13.36 -16.83
N PRO A 6 -17.98 14.08 -16.36
CA PRO A 6 -18.34 15.37 -16.93
C PRO A 6 -17.25 16.41 -16.71
N ALA A 7 -17.13 17.38 -17.62
CA ALA A 7 -16.26 18.52 -17.42
C ALA A 7 -16.71 19.33 -16.19
N LEU A 8 -15.76 19.65 -15.31
CA LEU A 8 -15.98 20.44 -14.11
C LEU A 8 -15.60 21.91 -14.34
N SER A 9 -16.19 22.83 -13.58
CA SER A 9 -15.76 24.23 -13.58
C SER A 9 -14.34 24.36 -13.00
N ALA A 10 -13.65 25.45 -13.36
CA ALA A 10 -12.32 25.74 -12.82
C ALA A 10 -12.32 25.81 -11.28
N ASP A 11 -13.36 26.43 -10.69
CA ASP A 11 -13.49 26.55 -9.24
C ASP A 11 -13.67 25.18 -8.55
N THR A 12 -14.48 24.30 -9.15
CA THR A 12 -14.66 22.94 -8.61
C THR A 12 -13.38 22.10 -8.73
N LEU A 13 -12.66 22.21 -9.85
CA LEU A 13 -11.36 21.55 -10.02
C LEU A 13 -10.34 22.05 -8.99
N ALA A 14 -10.26 23.36 -8.80
CA ALA A 14 -9.38 23.97 -7.80
C ALA A 14 -9.71 23.49 -6.38
N ALA A 15 -11.00 23.44 -6.02
CA ALA A 15 -11.44 22.95 -4.72
C ALA A 15 -11.12 21.45 -4.51
N ALA A 16 -11.37 20.62 -5.52
CA ALA A 16 -11.04 19.19 -5.46
C ALA A 16 -9.54 18.95 -5.30
N ASN A 17 -8.71 19.69 -6.05
CA ASN A 17 -7.26 19.60 -5.94
C ASN A 17 -6.75 20.08 -4.58
N LEU A 18 -7.35 21.13 -4.02
CA LEU A 18 -6.99 21.64 -2.69
C LEU A 18 -7.28 20.60 -1.61
N VAL A 19 -8.48 20.01 -1.61
CA VAL A 19 -8.84 18.93 -0.66
C VAL A 19 -7.98 17.69 -0.88
N GLY A 20 -7.72 17.32 -2.13
CA GLY A 20 -6.86 16.19 -2.47
C GLY A 20 -5.43 16.36 -1.94
N ALA A 21 -4.86 17.55 -2.11
CA ALA A 21 -3.53 17.88 -1.58
C ALA A 21 -3.51 17.85 -0.04
N TRP A 22 -4.57 18.34 0.61
CA TRP A 22 -4.68 18.29 2.07
C TRP A 22 -4.80 16.85 2.60
N LEU A 23 -5.59 15.98 1.94
CA LEU A 23 -5.72 14.57 2.32
C LEU A 23 -4.45 13.76 2.06
N ALA A 24 -3.71 14.08 0.99
CA ALA A 24 -2.52 13.34 0.57
C ALA A 24 -1.24 13.77 1.31
N GLN A 25 -1.34 14.70 2.27
CA GLN A 25 -0.24 15.37 2.97
C GLN A 25 1.05 14.52 3.04
N ASP A 26 2.09 14.99 2.35
CA ASP A 26 3.39 14.32 2.28
C ASP A 26 4.43 15.13 3.06
N ASP A 27 4.54 14.82 4.35
CA ASP A 27 5.51 15.45 5.24
C ASP A 27 6.96 15.17 4.80
N PHE A 28 7.23 14.03 4.14
CA PHE A 28 8.57 13.66 3.67
C PHE A 28 9.06 14.55 2.53
N SER A 29 8.19 14.95 1.61
CA SER A 29 8.54 15.81 0.47
C SER A 29 9.09 17.18 0.87
N THR A 30 8.74 17.65 2.07
CA THR A 30 9.14 18.96 2.60
C THR A 30 10.52 18.94 3.27
N LEU A 31 11.07 17.74 3.53
CA LEU A 31 12.32 17.56 4.24
C LEU A 31 13.50 17.51 3.25
N ALA A 32 14.53 18.32 3.50
CA ALA A 32 15.74 18.34 2.69
C ALA A 32 16.49 16.99 2.71
N GLN A 33 16.35 16.23 3.80
CA GLN A 33 16.81 14.86 3.93
C GLN A 33 15.74 14.05 4.64
N LYS A 34 15.48 12.82 4.16
CA LYS A 34 14.55 11.92 4.83
C LYS A 34 15.14 11.52 6.19
N PRO A 35 14.40 11.68 7.29
CA PRO A 35 14.85 11.18 8.58
C PRO A 35 15.02 9.66 8.51
N PRO A 36 15.92 9.08 9.32
CA PRO A 36 16.01 7.63 9.40
C PRO A 36 14.66 7.07 9.88
N PHE A 37 14.24 5.96 9.27
CA PHE A 37 13.07 5.19 9.67
C PHE A 37 13.47 3.72 9.73
N GLU A 38 12.82 2.96 10.61
CA GLU A 38 13.16 1.55 10.87
C GLU A 38 12.10 0.59 10.31
N VAL A 39 10.98 1.11 9.80
CA VAL A 39 9.87 0.32 9.27
C VAL A 39 9.06 1.15 8.27
N VAL A 40 8.53 0.49 7.24
CA VAL A 40 7.48 1.04 6.38
C VAL A 40 6.17 0.36 6.73
N VAL A 41 5.09 1.13 6.92
CA VAL A 41 3.76 0.59 7.19
C VAL A 41 2.87 0.80 5.97
N LEU A 42 2.38 -0.30 5.40
CA LEU A 42 1.41 -0.29 4.30
C LEU A 42 0.03 -0.68 4.82
N ALA A 43 -0.87 0.30 4.87
CA ALA A 43 -2.29 0.06 5.11
C ALA A 43 -2.96 -0.51 3.84
N GLY A 44 -3.83 -1.50 4.02
CA GLY A 44 -4.56 -2.17 2.95
C GLY A 44 -5.38 -1.18 2.12
N ASN A 45 -5.12 -1.17 0.81
CA ASN A 45 -5.75 -0.30 -0.16
C ASN A 45 -5.66 -0.93 -1.57
N ALA A 46 -6.26 -0.29 -2.57
CA ALA A 46 -6.31 -0.77 -3.95
C ALA A 46 -5.48 0.06 -4.96
N LEU A 47 -4.68 1.02 -4.48
CA LEU A 47 -3.92 1.93 -5.32
C LEU A 47 -2.53 1.37 -5.59
N ILE A 48 -2.35 0.74 -6.76
CA ILE A 48 -1.07 0.14 -7.15
C ILE A 48 0.13 1.09 -7.00
N PRO A 49 0.05 2.39 -7.39
CA PRO A 49 1.18 3.30 -7.19
C PRO A 49 1.58 3.48 -5.72
N THR A 50 0.61 3.49 -4.80
CA THR A 50 0.86 3.58 -3.35
C THR A 50 1.50 2.30 -2.82
N ILE A 51 1.03 1.15 -3.28
CA ILE A 51 1.60 -0.17 -2.93
C ILE A 51 3.06 -0.26 -3.39
N ASP A 52 3.33 0.15 -4.63
CA ASP A 52 4.66 0.18 -5.23
C ASP A 52 5.58 1.15 -4.49
N ALA A 53 5.09 2.34 -4.11
CA ALA A 53 5.87 3.31 -3.34
C ALA A 53 6.31 2.76 -1.98
N ALA A 54 5.41 2.06 -1.26
CA ALA A 54 5.75 1.43 0.01
C ALA A 54 6.77 0.30 -0.15
N CYS A 55 6.59 -0.57 -1.15
CA CYS A 55 7.53 -1.67 -1.40
C CYS A 55 8.91 -1.13 -1.81
N ARG A 56 8.96 -0.13 -2.68
CA ARG A 56 10.19 0.54 -3.07
C ARG A 56 10.91 1.15 -1.88
N LEU A 57 10.20 1.90 -1.04
CA LEU A 57 10.79 2.55 0.12
C LEU A 57 11.39 1.54 1.09
N ALA A 58 10.70 0.42 1.34
CA ALA A 58 11.19 -0.65 2.21
C ALA A 58 12.40 -1.38 1.59
N ALA A 59 12.36 -1.66 0.29
CA ALA A 59 13.45 -2.32 -0.42
C ALA A 59 14.72 -1.46 -0.49
N GLU A 60 14.59 -0.18 -0.86
CA GLU A 60 15.71 0.77 -0.98
C GLU A 60 16.37 1.07 0.38
N ALA A 61 15.57 1.22 1.44
CA ALA A 61 16.09 1.45 2.80
C ALA A 61 16.45 0.17 3.55
N GLU A 62 16.18 -1.00 2.95
CA GLU A 62 16.41 -2.31 3.53
C GLU A 62 15.73 -2.59 4.87
N VAL A 63 14.64 -1.89 5.16
CA VAL A 63 13.88 -2.01 6.41
C VAL A 63 12.68 -2.97 6.28
N PRO A 64 12.15 -3.49 7.40
CA PRO A 64 10.90 -4.24 7.40
C PRO A 64 9.72 -3.49 6.77
N LEU A 65 8.88 -4.24 6.05
CA LEU A 65 7.58 -3.80 5.54
C LEU A 65 6.48 -4.44 6.38
N LEU A 66 5.78 -3.63 7.17
CA LEU A 66 4.59 -4.05 7.92
C LEU A 66 3.34 -3.80 7.10
N ILE A 67 2.59 -4.86 6.81
CA ILE A 67 1.35 -4.78 6.03
C ILE A 67 0.15 -5.03 6.94
N SER A 68 -0.75 -4.05 6.99
CA SER A 68 -2.01 -4.11 7.75
C SER A 68 -3.20 -4.14 6.81
N GLY A 69 -3.86 -5.29 6.68
CA GLY A 69 -5.02 -5.44 5.79
C GLY A 69 -5.70 -6.81 5.94
N GLY A 70 -6.99 -6.78 6.27
CA GLY A 70 -7.84 -7.96 6.45
C GLY A 70 -8.70 -8.23 5.22
N ILE A 71 -9.97 -8.55 5.45
CA ILE A 71 -11.03 -8.51 4.43
C ILE A 71 -11.99 -7.39 4.86
N GLY A 72 -12.28 -6.46 3.96
CA GLY A 72 -13.10 -5.27 4.22
C GLY A 72 -13.53 -4.55 2.96
N HIS A 73 -13.92 -3.27 3.11
CA HIS A 73 -14.50 -2.47 2.03
C HIS A 73 -13.60 -2.31 0.80
N SER A 74 -12.28 -2.23 1.00
CA SER A 74 -11.30 -2.03 -0.07
C SER A 74 -10.92 -3.32 -0.81
N THR A 75 -11.33 -4.48 -0.29
CA THR A 75 -10.76 -5.77 -0.71
C THR A 75 -11.13 -6.14 -2.15
N SER A 76 -12.39 -5.95 -2.56
CA SER A 76 -12.80 -6.20 -3.94
C SER A 76 -12.10 -5.28 -4.93
N PHE A 77 -11.88 -4.02 -4.55
CA PHE A 77 -11.15 -3.06 -5.37
C PHE A 77 -9.67 -3.46 -5.52
N LEU A 78 -9.03 -3.95 -4.45
CA LEU A 78 -7.67 -4.49 -4.56
C LEU A 78 -7.63 -5.70 -5.51
N TYR A 79 -8.62 -6.60 -5.43
CA TYR A 79 -8.67 -7.76 -6.32
C TYR A 79 -8.75 -7.34 -7.79
N GLU A 80 -9.57 -6.34 -8.09
CA GLU A 80 -9.71 -5.80 -9.44
C GLU A 80 -8.43 -5.09 -9.90
N ALA A 81 -7.86 -4.22 -9.07
CA ALA A 81 -6.63 -3.50 -9.37
C ALA A 81 -5.47 -4.46 -9.66
N VAL A 82 -5.32 -5.53 -8.87
CA VAL A 82 -4.28 -6.55 -9.08
C VAL A 82 -4.51 -7.33 -10.37
N ARG A 83 -5.75 -7.76 -10.66
CA ARG A 83 -6.06 -8.50 -11.90
C ARG A 83 -5.82 -7.67 -13.15
N ASN A 84 -6.07 -6.36 -13.07
CA ASN A 84 -5.93 -5.44 -14.20
C ASN A 84 -4.50 -4.88 -14.36
N ASP A 85 -3.62 -5.05 -13.35
CA ASP A 85 -2.22 -4.63 -13.47
C ASP A 85 -1.42 -5.65 -14.33
N PRO A 86 -0.67 -5.20 -15.35
CA PRO A 86 0.05 -6.09 -16.26
C PRO A 86 1.17 -6.90 -15.59
N ARG A 87 1.65 -6.48 -14.40
CA ARG A 87 2.68 -7.18 -13.63
C ARG A 87 2.05 -8.18 -12.68
N TYR A 88 0.98 -7.78 -11.99
CA TYR A 88 0.42 -8.53 -10.85
C TYR A 88 -0.77 -9.43 -11.20
N GLY A 89 -1.29 -9.36 -12.44
CA GLY A 89 -2.51 -10.05 -12.86
C GLY A 89 -2.54 -11.56 -12.66
N SER A 90 -1.38 -12.23 -12.54
CA SER A 90 -1.28 -13.66 -12.27
C SER A 90 -1.42 -14.05 -10.79
N LEU A 91 -1.39 -13.08 -9.87
CA LEU A 91 -1.49 -13.37 -8.44
C LEU A 91 -2.90 -13.87 -8.08
N PRO A 92 -3.02 -14.94 -7.28
CA PRO A 92 -4.33 -15.36 -6.77
C PRO A 92 -4.82 -14.31 -5.76
N VAL A 93 -6.04 -13.81 -5.95
CA VAL A 93 -6.65 -12.80 -5.06
C VAL A 93 -7.93 -13.27 -4.37
N ALA A 94 -8.68 -14.19 -4.97
CA ALA A 94 -10.02 -14.55 -4.50
C ALA A 94 -10.03 -15.11 -3.06
N GLY A 95 -10.84 -14.50 -2.19
CA GLY A 95 -11.03 -14.93 -0.81
C GLY A 95 -9.83 -14.69 0.12
N ARG A 96 -8.78 -14.01 -0.36
CA ARG A 96 -7.58 -13.74 0.43
C ARG A 96 -7.67 -12.39 1.12
N ALA A 97 -7.16 -12.30 2.34
CA ALA A 97 -6.97 -11.01 3.00
C ALA A 97 -5.96 -10.14 2.23
N GLU A 98 -6.16 -8.83 2.26
CA GLU A 98 -5.35 -7.83 1.55
C GLU A 98 -3.86 -7.99 1.86
N ALA A 99 -3.48 -8.16 3.13
CA ALA A 99 -2.08 -8.30 3.52
C ALA A 99 -1.39 -9.53 2.90
N HIS A 100 -2.14 -10.58 2.54
CA HIS A 100 -1.56 -11.74 1.86
C HIS A 100 -1.21 -11.43 0.40
N ILE A 101 -2.09 -10.71 -0.30
CA ILE A 101 -1.89 -10.33 -1.69
C ILE A 101 -0.74 -9.32 -1.78
N LEU A 102 -0.77 -8.30 -0.92
CA LEU A 102 0.26 -7.27 -0.86
C LEU A 102 1.64 -7.84 -0.47
N ALA A 103 1.69 -8.85 0.42
CA ALA A 103 2.94 -9.55 0.74
C ALA A 103 3.51 -10.32 -0.45
N ASP A 104 2.65 -10.92 -1.29
CA ASP A 104 3.13 -11.58 -2.51
C ASP A 104 3.64 -10.57 -3.53
N ILE A 105 3.02 -9.40 -3.67
CA ILE A 105 3.56 -8.29 -4.48
C ILE A 105 4.96 -7.90 -3.99
N ALA A 106 5.08 -7.60 -2.69
CA ALA A 106 6.34 -7.19 -2.06
C ALA A 106 7.45 -8.25 -2.24
N HIS A 107 7.12 -9.52 -2.11
CA HIS A 107 8.10 -10.59 -2.20
C HIS A 107 8.47 -10.95 -3.64
N GLN A 108 7.48 -11.17 -4.50
CA GLN A 108 7.70 -11.74 -5.83
C GLN A 108 8.19 -10.69 -6.84
N TYR A 109 7.80 -9.42 -6.67
CA TYR A 109 8.07 -8.36 -7.65
C TYR A 109 9.01 -7.27 -7.13
N TRP A 110 9.03 -7.05 -5.81
CA TRP A 110 9.95 -6.11 -5.17
C TRP A 110 11.10 -6.79 -4.43
N HIS A 111 11.15 -8.13 -4.48
CA HIS A 111 12.23 -8.96 -3.93
C HIS A 111 12.53 -8.72 -2.44
N ILE A 112 11.52 -8.27 -1.68
CA ILE A 112 11.64 -8.14 -0.23
C ILE A 112 11.64 -9.57 0.38
N PRO A 113 12.67 -9.95 1.16
CA PRO A 113 12.71 -11.24 1.86
C PRO A 113 11.52 -11.43 2.78
N ARG A 114 10.97 -12.65 2.88
CA ARG A 114 9.73 -12.92 3.63
C ARG A 114 9.88 -12.62 5.12
N GLU A 115 11.07 -12.80 5.67
CA GLU A 115 11.44 -12.46 7.05
C GLU A 115 11.37 -10.95 7.34
N ARG A 116 11.48 -10.10 6.31
CA ARG A 116 11.29 -8.64 6.42
C ARG A 116 9.85 -8.19 6.18
N ILE A 117 8.93 -9.12 5.87
CA ILE A 117 7.51 -8.80 5.64
C ILE A 117 6.69 -9.17 6.86
N GLY A 118 6.40 -8.18 7.69
CA GLY A 118 5.50 -8.31 8.84
C GLY A 118 4.04 -8.24 8.39
N ARG A 119 3.20 -9.11 8.94
CA ARG A 119 1.73 -9.01 8.85
C ARG A 119 1.17 -8.67 10.22
N GLY A 120 -0.02 -8.08 10.32
CA GLY A 120 -0.65 -7.76 11.61
C GLY A 120 -0.62 -8.90 12.65
N SER A 121 -0.71 -10.17 12.20
CA SER A 121 -0.59 -11.36 13.07
C SER A 121 0.85 -11.69 13.53
N ALA A 122 1.87 -11.22 12.82
CA ALA A 122 3.29 -11.41 13.16
C ALA A 122 3.74 -10.47 14.28
N LEU A 123 3.12 -9.28 14.41
CA LEU A 123 3.33 -8.41 15.58
C LEU A 123 2.76 -9.03 16.86
N ASP A 124 1.66 -9.78 16.78
CA ASP A 124 1.15 -10.55 17.93
C ASP A 124 2.08 -11.71 18.31
N GLN A 125 2.87 -12.22 17.37
CA GLN A 125 3.85 -13.28 17.62
C GLN A 125 5.12 -12.71 18.26
N LEU A 126 5.65 -11.59 17.74
CA LEU A 126 6.77 -10.85 18.33
C LEU A 126 6.46 -10.27 19.71
N ARG A 127 5.21 -9.84 19.96
CA ARG A 127 4.75 -9.43 21.30
C ARG A 127 4.64 -10.59 22.28
N ARG A 128 4.25 -11.78 21.81
CA ARG A 128 4.22 -13.01 22.64
C ARG A 128 5.62 -13.52 22.97
N GLU A 129 6.56 -13.45 22.03
CA GLU A 129 7.95 -13.88 22.24
C GLU A 129 8.76 -12.93 23.13
N ARG A 130 8.36 -11.65 23.23
CA ARG A 130 8.94 -10.66 24.17
C ARG A 130 8.27 -10.63 25.54
N ALA A 131 7.21 -11.41 25.74
CA ALA A 131 6.47 -11.52 27.01
C ALA A 131 6.78 -12.84 27.77
N LEU A 132 7.77 -13.60 27.31
CA LEU A 132 8.36 -14.78 27.94
C LEU A 132 9.85 -14.49 28.24
#